data_AF-A0A359F2A0-F1
#
_entry.id   AF-A0A359F2A0-F1
#
_cell.length_a   1.000
_cell.length_b   1.000
_cell.length_c   1.000
_cell.angle_alpha   90.00
_cell.angle_beta   90.00
_cell.angle_gamma   90.00
#
_symmetry.space_group_name_H-M   'P 1'
#
loop_
_entity.id
_entity.type
_entity.pdbx_description
1 polymer ?
#
loop_
_entity_poly.entity_id
_entity_poly.type
_entity_poly.pdbx_seq_one_letter_code
_entity_poly.pdbx_strand_id
1 'polypeptide(L)' 'PGIGIGYLVGQAVQAMARQPESAGQVQTTMFLGIAFTEALALIGFVVFILLKFV' A
#
# COMPACT_ATOMS: atom_id res chain seq x y z
N PRO A 1 0.14 1.73 -8.39
CA PRO A 1 0.77 1.64 -7.05
C PRO A 1 0.89 2.99 -6.32
N GLY A 2 1.67 3.95 -6.84
CA GLY A 2 2.06 5.17 -6.12
C GLY A 2 0.92 6.00 -5.54
N ILE A 3 -0.16 6.25 -6.31
CA ILE A 3 -1.33 7.01 -5.82
C ILE A 3 -2.03 6.27 -4.67
N GLY A 4 -2.20 4.95 -4.79
CA GLY A 4 -2.84 4.13 -3.76
C GLY A 4 -2.06 4.13 -2.44
N ILE A 5 -0.74 4.00 -2.53
CA ILE A 5 0.15 4.07 -1.36
C ILE A 5 0.11 5.47 -0.74
N GLY A 6 0.23 6.53 -1.55
CA GLY A 6 0.19 7.91 -1.06
C GLY A 6 -1.12 8.23 -0.33
N TYR A 7 -2.25 7.80 -0.88
CA TYR A 7 -3.56 7.95 -0.24
C TYR A 7 -3.63 7.19 1.09
N LEU A 8 -3.27 5.91 1.09
CA LEU A 8 -3.33 5.04 2.26
C LEU A 8 -2.42 5.53 3.38
N VAL A 9 -1.18 5.91 3.07
CA VAL A 9 -0.22 6.46 4.04
C VAL A 9 -0.72 7.80 4.57
N GLY A 10 -1.26 8.67 3.71
CA GLY A 10 -1.83 9.95 4.12
C GLY A 10 -2.99 9.78 5.12
N GLN A 11 -3.87 8.80 4.89
CA GLN A 11 -4.96 8.48 5.82
C GLN A 11 -4.44 7.88 7.13
N ALA A 12 -3.47 6.97 7.06
CA ALA A 12 -2.85 6.39 8.26
C ALA A 12 -2.20 7.47 9.13
N VAL A 13 -1.46 8.41 8.54
CA VAL A 13 -0.86 9.55 9.28
C VAL A 13 -1.93 10.40 9.95
N GLN A 14 -3.03 10.73 9.25
CA GLN A 14 -4.13 11.48 9.85
C GLN A 14 -4.81 10.71 11.01
N ALA A 15 -5.00 9.41 10.87
CA ALA A 15 -5.58 8.56 11.91
C ALA A 15 -4.67 8.50 13.15
N MET A 16 -3.37 8.27 12.96
CA MET A 16 -2.39 8.25 14.05
C MET A 16 -2.28 9.60 14.77
N ALA A 17 -2.37 10.72 14.02
CA ALA A 17 -2.36 12.05 14.61
C ALA A 17 -3.62 12.35 15.43
N ARG A 18 -4.79 11.83 15.02
CA ARG A 18 -6.06 11.98 15.75
C ARG A 18 -6.13 11.09 16.98
N GLN A 19 -5.57 9.89 16.92
CA GLN A 19 -5.61 8.93 18.01
C GLN A 19 -4.27 8.19 18.21
N PRO A 20 -3.33 8.82 18.94
CA PRO A 20 -1.97 8.31 19.12
C PRO A 20 -1.91 6.93 19.80
N GLU A 21 -2.84 6.61 20.69
CA GLU A 21 -2.84 5.32 21.40
C GLU A 21 -3.02 4.12 20.45
N SER A 22 -3.69 4.34 19.31
CA SER A 22 -3.93 3.33 18.29
C SER A 22 -2.84 3.24 17.22
N ALA A 23 -1.78 4.07 17.31
CA ALA A 23 -0.85 4.28 16.21
C ALA A 23 -0.13 3.00 15.76
N GLY A 24 0.23 2.11 16.70
CA GLY A 24 0.84 0.82 16.37
C GLY A 24 -0.07 -0.10 15.54
N GLN A 25 -1.36 -0.14 15.86
CA GLN A 25 -2.35 -0.93 15.12
C GLN A 25 -2.62 -0.33 13.73
N VAL A 26 -2.73 1.01 13.64
CA VAL A 26 -2.89 1.74 12.37
C VAL A 26 -1.69 1.51 11.47
N GLN A 27 -0.47 1.58 12.00
CA GLN A 27 0.75 1.35 11.24
C GLN A 27 0.84 -0.09 10.71
N THR A 28 0.45 -1.08 11.53
CA THR A 28 0.41 -2.49 11.11
C THR A 28 -0.57 -2.69 9.94
N THR A 29 -1.77 -2.12 10.05
CA THR A 29 -2.80 -2.19 9.00
C THR A 29 -2.37 -1.44 7.74
N MET A 30 -1.69 -0.29 7.91
CA MET A 30 -1.12 0.49 6.82
C MET A 30 -0.14 -0.35 6.01
N PHE A 31 0.84 -1.00 6.66
CA PHE A 31 1.81 -1.85 5.95
C PHE A 31 1.16 -3.01 5.21
N LEU A 32 0.13 -3.63 5.78
CA LEU A 32 -0.64 -4.67 5.10
C LEU A 32 -1.31 -4.13 3.83
N GLY A 33 -1.92 -2.93 3.88
CA GLY A 33 -2.51 -2.31 2.71
C GLY A 33 -1.50 -1.88 1.64
N ILE A 34 -0.29 -1.44 2.05
CA ILE A 34 0.83 -1.19 1.12
C ILE A 34 1.22 -2.49 0.43
N ALA A 35 1.38 -3.59 1.18
CA ALA A 35 1.76 -4.88 0.62
C ALA A 35 0.77 -5.38 -0.43
N PHE A 36 -0.55 -5.24 -0.20
CA PHE A 36 -1.56 -5.59 -1.20
C PHE A 36 -1.51 -4.68 -2.43
N THR A 37 -1.30 -3.37 -2.24
CA THR A 37 -1.18 -2.42 -3.35
C THR A 37 0.02 -2.75 -4.24
N GLU A 38 1.14 -3.13 -3.63
CA GLU A 38 2.34 -3.56 -4.35
C GLU A 38 2.19 -4.94 -4.99
N ALA A 39 1.51 -5.89 -4.34
CA ALA A 39 1.27 -7.21 -4.91
C ALA A 39 0.55 -7.12 -6.28
N LEU A 40 -0.49 -6.28 -6.36
CA LEU A 40 -1.19 -6.05 -7.63
C LEU A 40 -0.31 -5.38 -8.69
N ALA A 41 0.54 -4.44 -8.27
CA ALA A 41 1.49 -3.79 -9.17
C ALA A 41 2.53 -4.77 -9.73
N LEU A 42 3.08 -5.64 -8.87
CA LEU A 42 4.03 -6.66 -9.26
C LEU A 42 3.41 -7.70 -10.19
N ILE A 43 2.17 -8.13 -9.92
CA ILE A 43 1.43 -9.02 -10.83
C ILE A 43 1.31 -8.37 -12.21
N GLY A 44 0.87 -7.11 -12.29
CA GLY A 44 0.77 -6.38 -13.55
C GLY A 44 2.11 -6.24 -14.28
N PHE A 45 3.19 -5.99 -13.53
CA PHE A 45 4.55 -5.89 -14.07
C PHE A 45 5.06 -7.22 -14.64
N VAL A 46 4.85 -8.32 -13.91
CA VAL A 46 5.23 -9.66 -14.37
C VAL A 46 4.44 -10.06 -15.61
N VAL A 47 3.12 -9.82 -15.63
CA VAL A 47 2.29 -10.10 -16.82
C VAL A 47 2.76 -9.27 -18.02
N PHE A 48 3.08 -8.00 -17.83
CA PHE A 48 3.64 -7.16 -18.89
C PHE A 48 4.95 -7.72 -19.45
N ILE A 49 5.86 -8.18 -18.58
CA ILE A 49 7.11 -8.83 -19.00
C ILE A 49 6.80 -10.10 -19.82
N LEU A 50 5.92 -10.97 -19.33
CA LEU A 50 5.57 -12.21 -20.03
C LEU A 50 5.01 -11.94 -21.43
N LEU A 51 4.09 -10.99 -21.56
CA LEU A 51 3.49 -10.61 -22.85
C LEU A 51 4.47 -9.94 -23.82
N LYS A 52 5.57 -9.35 -23.33
CA LYS A 52 6.59 -8.74 -24.18
C LYS A 52 7.46 -9.79 -24.89
N PHE A 53 7.66 -10.95 -24.25
CA PHE A 53 8.61 -11.98 -24.71
C PHE A 53 7.95 -13.24 -25.26
N VAL A 54 6.62 -13.35 -25.14
CA VAL A 54 5.77 -14.28 -25.91
C VAL A 54 5.43 -13.62 -27.24
#